data_AF-A0A7S1TRB8-F1
#
_entry.id   AF-A0A7S1TRB8-F1
#
_cell.length_a   1.000
_cell.length_b   1.000
_cell.length_c   1.000
_cell.angle_alpha   90.00
_cell.angle_beta   90.00
_cell.angle_gamma   90.00
#
_symmetry.space_group_name_H-M   'P 1'
#
loop_
_entity.id
_entity.type
_entity.pdbx_description
1 polymer ?
#
loop_
_entity_poly.entity_id
_entity_poly.type
_entity_poly.pdbx_seq_one_letter_code
_entity_poly.pdbx_strand_id
1 'polypeptide(L)'
;VGGTCSLQNRLAVDVDQDATGLPSLTAGLAIDPTAPTITSIFTDKVTSPYDGLYAAGEEITIKVTLDLPVQVVNTPKLLLETGDTDQNAQYESSTSTTTELHFTYTVQEGDT
;
A
#
# COMPACT_ATOMS: atom_id res chain seq x y z
N VAL A 1 -21.96 -5.40 28.33
CA VAL A 1 -22.49 -6.59 27.63
C VAL A 1 -22.16 -6.42 26.15
N GLY A 2 -20.94 -6.77 25.75
CA GLY A 2 -20.44 -6.58 24.38
C GLY A 2 -20.38 -7.94 23.70
N GLY A 3 -21.38 -8.24 22.87
CA GLY A 3 -21.33 -9.38 21.97
C GLY A 3 -20.56 -8.97 20.72
N THR A 4 -19.63 -9.80 20.27
CA THR A 4 -18.96 -9.67 18.97
C THR A 4 -20.02 -9.74 17.88
N CYS A 5 -20.14 -8.71 17.04
CA CYS A 5 -21.03 -8.72 15.88
C CYS A 5 -20.50 -9.74 14.87
N SER A 6 -21.14 -10.90 14.74
CA SER A 6 -20.92 -11.81 13.60
C SER A 6 -22.07 -11.66 12.60
N LEU A 7 -21.72 -11.68 11.32
CA LEU A 7 -22.70 -11.87 10.25
C LEU A 7 -22.98 -13.37 10.18
N GLN A 8 -24.24 -13.76 10.32
CA GLN A 8 -24.66 -15.16 10.25
C GLN A 8 -25.50 -15.38 9.00
N ASN A 9 -25.40 -16.57 8.41
CA ASN A 9 -26.37 -16.97 7.39
C ASN A 9 -27.73 -17.30 8.05
N ARG A 10 -28.77 -17.60 7.26
CA ARG A 10 -30.11 -17.97 7.76
C ARG A 10 -30.12 -19.20 8.70
N LEU A 11 -29.04 -19.97 8.74
CA LEU A 11 -28.86 -21.14 9.61
C LEU A 11 -28.07 -20.80 10.90
N ALA A 12 -27.84 -19.52 11.20
CA ALA A 12 -27.06 -19.07 12.36
C ALA A 12 -25.60 -19.54 12.36
N VAL A 13 -25.05 -19.90 11.20
CA VAL A 13 -23.62 -20.19 11.03
C VAL A 13 -22.91 -18.87 10.77
N ASP A 14 -21.86 -18.59 11.54
CA ASP A 14 -21.02 -17.41 11.35
C ASP A 14 -20.39 -17.45 9.95
N VAL A 15 -20.44 -16.32 9.25
CA VAL A 15 -19.79 -16.15 7.96
C VAL A 15 -18.29 -16.25 8.16
N ASP A 16 -17.68 -17.16 7.43
CA ASP A 16 -16.24 -17.25 7.28
C ASP A 16 -15.76 -16.06 6.43
N GLN A 17 -15.33 -14.99 7.10
CA GLN A 17 -14.95 -13.73 6.44
C GLN A 17 -13.58 -13.80 5.79
N ASP A 18 -12.74 -14.74 6.20
CA ASP A 18 -11.40 -14.95 5.64
C ASP A 18 -11.32 -16.20 4.74
N ALA A 19 -12.44 -16.93 4.60
CA ALA A 19 -12.58 -18.13 3.80
C ALA A 19 -11.63 -19.28 4.20
N THR A 20 -11.03 -19.22 5.39
CA THR A 20 -10.03 -20.20 5.86
C THR A 20 -10.66 -21.48 6.43
N GLY A 21 -11.95 -21.44 6.78
CA GLY A 21 -12.73 -22.53 7.36
C GLY A 21 -13.70 -23.21 6.39
N LEU A 22 -13.70 -22.86 5.10
CA LEU A 22 -14.57 -23.47 4.10
C LEU A 22 -14.16 -24.93 3.84
N PRO A 23 -15.03 -25.93 4.07
CA PRO A 23 -14.76 -27.30 3.65
C PRO A 23 -14.65 -27.33 2.12
N SER A 24 -13.57 -27.97 1.63
CA SER A 24 -13.22 -28.16 0.21
C SER A 24 -14.40 -27.93 -0.74
N LEU A 25 -14.36 -26.78 -1.43
CA LEU A 25 -15.34 -26.44 -2.46
C LEU A 25 -15.29 -27.52 -3.55
N THR A 26 -16.47 -27.94 -4.02
CA THR A 26 -16.64 -28.96 -5.07
C THR A 26 -15.63 -28.76 -6.20
N ALA A 27 -14.83 -29.81 -6.48
CA ALA A 27 -13.75 -29.93 -7.46
C ALA A 27 -13.45 -28.67 -8.32
N GLY A 28 -12.44 -27.88 -7.91
CA GLY A 28 -11.77 -26.90 -8.77
C GLY A 28 -11.99 -25.42 -8.45
N LEU A 29 -12.80 -25.08 -7.45
CA LEU A 29 -12.93 -23.70 -6.96
C LEU A 29 -11.97 -23.48 -5.78
N ALA A 30 -10.97 -22.61 -5.97
CA ALA A 30 -10.05 -22.18 -4.93
C ALA A 30 -10.26 -20.68 -4.63
N ILE A 31 -10.28 -20.33 -3.34
CA ILE A 31 -10.24 -18.95 -2.87
C ILE A 31 -8.84 -18.70 -2.35
N ASP A 32 -8.19 -17.65 -2.84
CA ASP A 32 -6.91 -17.18 -2.32
C ASP A 32 -7.14 -15.90 -1.50
N PRO A 33 -7.10 -15.99 -0.15
CA PRO A 33 -7.29 -14.84 0.73
C PRO A 33 -5.99 -14.06 0.98
N THR A 34 -4.90 -14.36 0.27
CA THR A 34 -3.61 -13.70 0.49
C THR A 34 -3.72 -12.20 0.19
N ALA A 35 -3.40 -11.39 1.19
CA ALA A 35 -3.40 -9.93 1.06
C ALA A 35 -2.23 -9.46 0.17
N PRO A 36 -2.39 -8.36 -0.59
CA PRO A 36 -1.30 -7.75 -1.34
C PRO A 36 -0.18 -7.31 -0.39
N THR A 37 1.06 -7.51 -0.82
CA THR A 37 2.27 -7.05 -0.12
C THR A 37 3.06 -6.09 -0.97
N ILE A 38 3.81 -5.19 -0.31
CA ILE A 38 4.76 -4.30 -0.98
C ILE A 38 6.03 -5.10 -1.27
N THR A 39 6.43 -5.13 -2.54
CA THR A 39 7.62 -5.86 -3.00
C THR A 39 8.84 -4.96 -3.17
N SER A 40 8.63 -3.69 -3.51
CA SER A 40 9.71 -2.71 -3.62
C SER A 40 9.22 -1.28 -3.41
N ILE A 41 10.14 -0.44 -2.97
CA ILE A 41 9.98 1.01 -2.91
C ILE A 41 11.25 1.62 -3.51
N PHE A 42 11.10 2.46 -4.53
CA PHE A 42 12.24 3.09 -5.18
C PHE A 42 11.87 4.45 -5.78
N THR A 43 12.89 5.21 -6.16
CA THR A 43 12.79 6.47 -6.88
C THR A 43 13.47 6.34 -8.23
N ASP A 44 13.10 7.17 -9.21
CA ASP A 44 13.76 7.16 -10.53
C ASP A 44 15.20 7.71 -10.52
N LYS A 45 15.61 8.34 -9.43
CA LYS A 45 16.98 8.85 -9.28
C LYS A 45 17.96 7.69 -9.14
N VAL A 46 18.75 7.49 -10.18
CA VAL A 46 19.88 6.55 -10.16
C VAL A 46 20.85 6.98 -9.08
N THR A 47 21.28 6.05 -8.22
CA THR A 47 22.42 6.23 -7.30
C THR A 47 23.71 6.42 -8.11
N SER A 48 23.90 7.63 -8.63
CA SER A 48 25.13 8.17 -9.24
C SER A 48 26.11 8.56 -8.12
N PRO A 49 27.34 9.10 -8.33
CA PRO A 49 28.41 9.11 -7.31
C PRO A 49 28.15 9.99 -6.06
N TYR A 50 26.93 10.49 -5.91
CA TYR A 50 26.41 11.24 -4.77
C TYR A 50 25.36 10.42 -3.98
N ASP A 51 25.33 9.10 -4.12
CA ASP A 51 24.53 8.16 -3.31
C ASP A 51 23.02 8.47 -3.21
N GLY A 52 22.44 9.13 -4.22
CA GLY A 52 21.02 9.48 -4.20
C GLY A 52 20.67 10.73 -3.37
N LEU A 53 21.61 11.65 -3.15
CA LEU A 53 21.32 12.94 -2.51
C LEU A 53 20.28 13.76 -3.29
N TYR A 54 19.32 14.35 -2.57
CA TYR A 54 18.30 15.25 -3.12
C TYR A 54 18.52 16.68 -2.65
N ALA A 55 18.32 17.67 -3.53
CA ALA A 55 18.44 19.07 -3.17
C ALA A 55 17.10 19.64 -2.69
N ALA A 56 17.12 20.63 -1.79
CA ALA A 56 15.92 21.36 -1.42
C ALA A 56 15.23 21.96 -2.66
N GLY A 57 13.91 21.82 -2.74
CA GLY A 57 13.10 22.20 -3.90
C GLY A 57 13.04 21.15 -5.02
N GLU A 58 13.79 20.06 -4.93
CA GLU A 58 13.71 18.94 -5.87
C GLU A 58 12.40 18.16 -5.65
N GLU A 59 11.68 17.85 -6.73
CA GLU A 59 10.53 16.95 -6.70
C GLU A 59 11.01 15.50 -6.90
N ILE A 60 10.61 14.63 -5.98
CA ILE A 60 10.89 13.21 -5.97
C ILE A 60 9.59 12.46 -6.25
N THR A 61 9.63 11.55 -7.22
CA THR A 61 8.59 10.53 -7.40
C THR A 61 9.06 9.22 -6.77
N ILE A 62 8.28 8.75 -5.79
CA ILE A 62 8.48 7.50 -5.07
C ILE A 62 7.47 6.47 -5.62
N LYS A 63 7.97 5.33 -6.06
CA LYS A 63 7.21 4.23 -6.64
C LYS A 63 7.14 3.08 -5.65
N VAL A 64 5.93 2.66 -5.32
CA VAL A 64 5.65 1.53 -4.42
C VAL A 64 5.04 0.41 -5.25
N THR A 65 5.77 -0.70 -5.40
CA THR A 65 5.32 -1.86 -6.19
C THR A 65 4.67 -2.90 -5.28
N LEU A 66 3.56 -3.48 -5.75
CA LEU A 66 2.80 -4.52 -5.07
C LEU A 66 2.86 -5.84 -5.83
N ASP A 67 2.78 -6.96 -5.12
CA ASP A 67 2.72 -8.31 -5.73
C ASP A 67 1.36 -8.64 -6.37
N LEU A 68 0.29 -8.00 -5.89
CA LEU A 68 -1.09 -8.21 -6.33
C LEU A 68 -1.76 -6.88 -6.67
N PRO A 69 -2.68 -6.87 -7.67
CA PRO A 69 -3.45 -5.69 -8.02
C PRO A 69 -4.30 -5.17 -6.85
N VAL A 70 -4.24 -3.86 -6.61
CA VAL A 70 -5.06 -3.17 -5.61
C VAL A 70 -5.90 -2.08 -6.25
N GLN A 71 -7.03 -1.77 -5.60
CA GLN A 71 -7.81 -0.57 -5.86
C GLN A 71 -7.59 0.41 -4.71
N VAL A 72 -7.02 1.57 -5.02
CA VAL A 72 -6.88 2.64 -4.02
C VAL A 72 -8.23 3.33 -3.83
N VAL A 73 -8.72 3.29 -2.60
CA VAL A 73 -9.91 4.04 -2.16
C VAL A 73 -9.42 5.19 -1.28
N ASN A 74 -9.98 6.39 -1.47
CA ASN A 74 -9.53 7.65 -0.86
C ASN A 74 -8.14 8.10 -1.39
N THR A 75 -7.41 8.87 -0.57
CA THR A 75 -6.10 9.45 -0.91
C THR A 75 -5.09 9.07 0.16
N PRO A 76 -4.33 7.96 0.00
CA PRO A 76 -3.30 7.59 0.94
C PRO A 76 -2.16 8.61 0.94
N LYS A 77 -1.39 8.61 2.03
CA LYS A 77 -0.16 9.38 2.17
C LYS A 77 0.97 8.45 2.55
N LEU A 78 2.17 8.77 2.11
CA LEU A 78 3.39 8.11 2.55
C LEU A 78 4.13 9.08 3.47
N LEU A 79 4.30 8.69 4.74
CA LEU A 79 5.10 9.45 5.69
C LEU A 79 6.58 9.13 5.44
N LEU A 80 7.39 10.17 5.28
CA LEU A 80 8.82 10.10 5.04
C LEU A 80 9.55 10.57 6.29
N GLU A 81 10.52 9.77 6.74
CA GLU A 81 11.46 10.14 7.79
C GLU A 81 12.52 11.07 7.17
N THR A 82 12.33 12.37 7.37
CA THR A 82 13.16 13.43 6.76
C THR A 82 13.97 14.20 7.81
N GLY A 83 14.24 13.59 8.97
CA GLY A 83 14.99 14.19 10.06
C GLY A 83 14.12 14.47 11.29
N ASP A 84 14.23 15.66 11.88
CA ASP A 84 13.45 16.04 13.08
C ASP A 84 11.94 16.16 12.82
N THR A 85 11.55 16.35 11.56
CA THR A 85 10.15 16.47 11.14
C THR A 85 9.87 15.54 9.97
N ASP A 86 8.91 14.66 10.15
CA ASP A 86 8.45 13.77 9.09
C ASP A 86 7.54 14.51 8.10
N GLN A 87 7.67 14.15 6.84
CA GLN A 87 6.97 14.82 5.74
C GLN A 87 6.05 13.86 5.01
N ASN A 88 4.93 14.36 4.46
CA ASN A 88 3.99 13.53 3.73
C ASN A 88 4.22 13.66 2.22
N ALA A 89 4.54 12.55 1.57
CA ALA A 89 4.43 12.42 0.13
C ALA A 89 2.98 12.17 -0.29
N GLN A 90 2.55 12.80 -1.38
CA GLN A 90 1.17 12.82 -1.85
C GLN A 90 0.94 11.75 -2.91
N TYR A 91 -0.16 11.01 -2.80
CA TYR A 91 -0.52 9.98 -3.79
C TYR A 91 -0.96 10.59 -5.13
N GLU A 92 -0.36 10.12 -6.23
CA GLU A 92 -0.67 10.54 -7.59
C GLU A 92 -1.46 9.49 -8.37
N SER A 93 -2.78 9.59 -8.29
CA SER A 93 -3.70 8.66 -8.96
C SER A 93 -3.58 8.63 -10.49
N SER A 94 -3.15 9.74 -11.10
CA SER A 94 -3.09 9.88 -12.57
C SER A 94 -1.96 9.09 -13.21
N THR A 95 -0.90 8.80 -12.45
CA THR A 95 0.27 8.06 -12.92
C THR A 95 0.39 6.67 -12.27
N SER A 96 -0.38 6.41 -11.22
CA SER A 96 -0.43 5.10 -10.56
C SER A 96 -1.17 4.06 -11.38
N THR A 97 -0.78 2.80 -11.20
CA THR A 97 -1.44 1.62 -11.76
C THR A 97 -1.99 0.73 -10.63
N THR A 98 -2.60 -0.41 -10.97
CA THR A 98 -3.10 -1.35 -9.95
C THR A 98 -1.98 -2.06 -9.19
N THR A 99 -0.74 -2.10 -9.69
CA THR A 99 0.40 -2.80 -9.06
C THR A 99 1.57 -1.88 -8.74
N GLU A 100 1.45 -0.59 -9.06
CA GLU A 100 2.49 0.42 -8.79
C GLU A 100 1.82 1.74 -8.39
N LEU A 101 2.02 2.15 -7.14
CA LEU A 101 1.48 3.41 -6.61
C LEU A 101 2.58 4.47 -6.60
N HIS A 102 2.25 5.66 -7.08
CA HIS A 102 3.17 6.78 -7.13
C HIS A 102 2.86 7.81 -6.05
N PHE A 103 3.91 8.28 -5.40
CA PHE A 103 3.85 9.36 -4.43
C PHE A 103 4.83 10.47 -4.82
N THR A 104 4.39 11.73 -4.78
CA THR A 104 5.23 12.90 -5.07
C THR A 104 5.58 13.64 -3.78
N TYR A 105 6.83 14.10 -3.71
CA TYR A 105 7.32 14.86 -2.58
C TYR A 105 8.33 15.91 -3.04
N THR A 106 8.19 17.15 -2.57
CA THR A 106 9.18 18.20 -2.79
C THR A 106 10.04 18.33 -1.54
N VAL A 107 11.36 18.15 -1.70
CA VAL A 107 12.32 18.26 -0.60
C VAL A 107 12.28 19.67 -0.02
N GLN A 108 12.16 19.75 1.29
CA GLN A 108 12.16 21.00 2.05
C GLN A 108 13.58 21.37 2.49
N GLU A 109 13.77 22.66 2.80
CA GLU A 109 15.00 23.09 3.44
C GLU A 109 15.07 22.52 4.86
N GLY A 110 16.16 21.81 5.17
CA GLY A 110 16.39 21.22 6.50
C GLY A 110 16.10 19.72 6.61
N ASP A 111 15.61 19.08 5.55
CA ASP A 111 15.47 17.61 5.54
C ASP A 111 16.84 16.92 5.55
N THR A 112 16.96 15.79 6.26
CA THR A 112 18.22 15.04 6.44
C THR A 112 18.03 13.53 6.41
#